data_AF-A0A8T6CDU1-F1
#
_entry.id   AF-A0A8T6CDU1-F1
#
_cell.length_a   1.000
_cell.length_b   1.000
_cell.length_c   1.000
_cell.angle_alpha   90.00
_cell.angle_beta   90.00
_cell.angle_gamma   90.00
#
_symmetry.space_group_name_H-M   'P 1'
#
loop_
_entity.id
_entity.type
_entity.pdbx_description
1 polymer ?
#
loop_
_entity_poly.entity_id
_entity_poly.type
_entity_poly.pdbx_seq_one_letter_code
_entity_poly.pdbx_strand_id
1 'polypeptide(L)'
;NPLFGLEDPMDAAAALAVGVAKASGDISSEQKSALLAAFQSTFDLDLAAAEQLLASSAYLVGDGQIFTDQVEGVLAKSREQFTDNQIASTLALIEEIAAVEGATQRQRELIGRIREILYNDSDSTTWQ
;
A
#
# COMPACT_ATOMS: atom_id res chain seq x y z
N ASN A 1 13.98 9.96 -5.89
CA ASN A 1 12.55 9.67 -6.13
C ASN A 1 11.86 9.69 -4.77
N PRO A 2 10.89 10.60 -4.52
CA PRO A 2 10.23 10.71 -3.21
C PRO A 2 9.57 9.40 -2.75
N LEU A 3 9.30 8.46 -3.67
CA LEU A 3 8.86 7.10 -3.37
C LEU A 3 9.77 6.30 -2.41
N PHE A 4 11.09 6.54 -2.42
CA PHE A 4 12.05 5.83 -1.56
C PHE A 4 12.31 6.52 -0.22
N GLY A 5 11.46 7.49 0.13
CA GLY A 5 11.54 8.29 1.36
C GLY A 5 10.36 8.09 2.30
N LEU A 6 9.50 7.10 2.04
CA LEU A 6 8.37 6.79 2.90
C LEU A 6 8.87 6.14 4.18
N GLU A 7 8.98 6.96 5.22
CA GLU A 7 9.38 6.55 6.57
C GLU A 7 8.14 6.24 7.42
N ASP A 8 7.06 6.99 7.25
CA ASP A 8 5.82 6.78 8.00
C ASP A 8 5.04 5.54 7.49
N PRO A 9 4.65 4.59 8.39
CA PRO A 9 3.88 3.40 8.01
C PRO A 9 2.52 3.67 7.38
N MET A 10 1.83 4.75 7.77
CA MET A 10 0.53 5.11 7.19
C MET A 10 0.72 5.59 5.75
N ASP A 11 1.70 6.47 5.50
CA ASP A 11 2.00 6.93 4.14
C ASP A 11 2.45 5.77 3.25
N ALA A 12 3.25 4.84 3.78
CA ALA A 12 3.64 3.61 3.08
C ALA A 12 2.43 2.72 2.77
N ALA A 13 1.55 2.47 3.73
CA ALA A 13 0.34 1.67 3.55
C ALA A 13 -0.62 2.30 2.52
N ALA A 14 -0.80 3.62 2.56
CA ALA A 14 -1.61 4.35 1.59
C ALA A 14 -1.01 4.26 0.18
N ALA A 15 0.30 4.44 0.03
CA ALA A 15 0.99 4.29 -1.24
C ALA A 15 0.87 2.85 -1.79
N LEU A 16 0.97 1.82 -0.94
CA LEU A 16 0.74 0.42 -1.33
C LEU A 16 -0.68 0.19 -1.84
N ALA A 17 -1.69 0.69 -1.13
CA ALA A 17 -3.09 0.54 -1.54
C ALA A 17 -3.36 1.20 -2.90
N VAL A 18 -2.82 2.40 -3.11
CA VAL A 18 -2.91 3.09 -4.40
C VAL A 18 -2.13 2.36 -5.49
N GLY A 19 -0.92 1.86 -5.18
CA GLY A 19 -0.12 1.06 -6.11
C GLY A 19 -0.82 -0.22 -6.56
N VAL A 20 -1.50 -0.92 -5.65
CA VAL A 20 -2.31 -2.10 -5.95
C VAL A 20 -3.52 -1.73 -6.80
N ALA A 21 -4.24 -0.65 -6.49
CA ALA A 21 -5.32 -0.17 -7.36
C ALA A 21 -4.82 0.14 -8.79
N LYS A 22 -3.63 0.76 -8.92
CA LYS A 22 -3.03 1.10 -10.22
C LYS A 22 -2.39 -0.06 -10.97
N ALA A 23 -2.12 -1.19 -10.32
CA ALA A 23 -1.46 -2.33 -10.97
C ALA A 23 -2.29 -2.92 -12.13
N SER A 24 -3.61 -2.70 -12.12
CA SER A 24 -4.53 -3.07 -13.20
C SER A 24 -4.72 -1.99 -14.27
N GLY A 25 -4.15 -0.79 -14.11
CA GLY A 25 -4.36 0.37 -15.00
C GLY A 25 -4.80 1.60 -14.22
N ASP A 26 -5.76 2.35 -14.77
CA ASP A 26 -6.34 3.49 -14.07
C ASP A 26 -7.22 3.04 -12.90
N ILE A 27 -7.20 3.80 -11.81
CA ILE A 27 -8.06 3.56 -10.64
C ILE A 27 -9.51 3.86 -11.04
N SER A 28 -10.40 2.89 -10.87
CA SER A 28 -11.83 3.09 -11.14
C SER A 28 -12.50 4.00 -10.10
N SER A 29 -13.72 4.47 -10.39
CA SER A 29 -14.52 5.23 -9.42
C SER A 29 -14.78 4.43 -8.14
N GLU A 30 -15.07 3.14 -8.29
CA GLU A 30 -15.39 2.20 -7.24
C GLU A 30 -14.18 1.95 -6.34
N GLN A 31 -13.01 1.70 -6.95
CA GLN A 31 -11.75 1.58 -6.20
C GLN A 31 -11.37 2.89 -5.51
N LYS A 32 -11.61 4.04 -6.14
CA LYS A 32 -11.36 5.34 -5.53
C LYS A 32 -12.25 5.56 -4.30
N SER A 33 -13.54 5.25 -4.40
CA SER A 33 -14.47 5.33 -3.26
C SER A 33 -14.07 4.36 -2.15
N ALA A 34 -13.65 3.14 -2.50
CA ALA A 34 -13.16 2.16 -1.53
C ALA A 34 -11.89 2.65 -0.82
N LEU A 35 -10.92 3.22 -1.55
CA LEU A 35 -9.71 3.82 -0.96
C LEU A 35 -10.05 4.91 0.07
N LEU A 36 -10.97 5.83 -0.27
CA LEU A 36 -11.37 6.89 0.66
C LEU A 36 -12.07 6.33 1.90
N ALA A 37 -12.95 5.33 1.75
CA ALA A 37 -13.61 4.68 2.88
C ALA A 37 -12.61 3.92 3.77
N ALA A 38 -11.66 3.22 3.15
CA ALA A 38 -10.67 2.44 3.85
C ALA A 38 -9.65 3.33 4.57
N PHE A 39 -9.28 4.49 4.01
CA PHE A 39 -8.42 5.47 4.70
C PHE A 39 -9.10 6.09 5.90
N GLN A 40 -10.38 6.47 5.79
CA GLN A 40 -11.14 7.00 6.93
C GLN A 40 -11.24 5.97 8.06
N SER A 41 -11.52 4.70 7.75
CA SER A 41 -11.70 3.66 8.76
C SER A 41 -10.40 3.10 9.34
N THR A 42 -9.37 2.91 8.51
CA THR A 42 -8.09 2.31 8.94
C THR A 42 -7.20 3.31 9.67
N PHE A 43 -7.24 4.58 9.25
CA PHE A 43 -6.35 5.63 9.76
C PHE A 43 -7.08 6.69 10.60
N ASP A 44 -8.37 6.50 10.88
CA ASP A 44 -9.22 7.42 11.64
C ASP A 44 -9.20 8.85 11.07
N LEU A 45 -9.25 8.95 9.74
CA LEU A 45 -9.22 10.22 9.03
C LEU A 45 -10.65 10.69 8.74
N ASP A 46 -10.83 12.01 8.68
CA ASP A 46 -12.00 12.57 8.02
C ASP A 46 -11.86 12.49 6.49
N LEU A 47 -12.93 12.81 5.77
CA LEU A 47 -12.95 12.75 4.31
C LEU A 47 -11.87 13.66 3.68
N ALA A 48 -11.67 14.86 4.23
CA ALA A 48 -10.71 15.83 3.67
C ALA A 48 -9.27 15.33 3.81
N ALA A 49 -8.92 14.77 4.96
CA ALA A 49 -7.62 14.16 5.21
C ALA A 49 -7.42 12.89 4.36
N ALA A 50 -8.46 12.06 4.20
CA ALA A 50 -8.42 10.89 3.33
C ALA A 50 -8.21 11.26 1.85
N GLU A 51 -8.89 12.31 1.37
CA GLU A 51 -8.68 12.86 0.01
C GLU A 51 -7.27 13.39 -0.18
N GLN A 52 -6.72 14.08 0.83
CA GLN A 52 -5.35 14.59 0.80
C GLN A 52 -4.34 13.44 0.75
N LEU A 53 -4.51 12.41 1.58
CA LEU A 53 -3.65 11.23 1.61
C LEU A 53 -3.73 10.44 0.30
N LEU A 54 -4.91 10.33 -0.30
CA LEU A 54 -5.07 9.71 -1.61
C LEU A 54 -4.36 10.50 -2.70
N ALA A 55 -4.51 11.83 -2.71
CA ALA A 55 -3.86 12.69 -3.69
C ALA A 55 -2.32 12.64 -3.58
N SER A 56 -1.78 12.69 -2.37
CA SER A 56 -0.33 12.58 -2.14
C SER A 56 0.18 11.19 -2.56
N SER A 57 -0.51 10.12 -2.18
CA SER A 57 -0.16 8.75 -2.54
C SER A 57 -0.21 8.53 -4.07
N ALA A 58 -1.23 9.04 -4.74
CA ALA A 58 -1.35 8.95 -6.20
C ALA A 58 -0.23 9.74 -6.91
N TYR A 59 0.14 10.91 -6.40
CA TYR A 59 1.27 11.67 -6.92
C TYR A 59 2.59 10.90 -6.76
N LEU A 60 2.81 10.26 -5.61
CA LEU A 60 3.99 9.45 -5.35
C LEU A 60 4.05 8.22 -6.27
N VAL A 61 2.96 7.44 -6.33
CA VAL A 61 2.87 6.22 -7.14
C VAL A 61 3.00 6.51 -8.64
N GLY A 62 2.63 7.71 -9.09
CA GLY A 62 2.78 8.11 -10.49
C GLY A 62 1.91 7.25 -11.40
N ASP A 63 2.45 6.70 -12.47
CA ASP A 63 1.76 5.77 -13.37
C ASP A 63 1.61 4.35 -12.79
N GLY A 64 2.22 4.07 -11.63
CA GLY A 64 2.21 2.77 -10.98
C GLY A 64 3.31 1.81 -11.44
N GLN A 65 3.92 1.99 -12.62
CA GLN A 65 4.92 1.05 -13.16
C GLN A 65 6.19 1.01 -12.31
N ILE A 66 6.75 2.19 -12.04
CA ILE A 66 7.96 2.32 -11.22
C ILE A 66 7.69 1.80 -9.79
N PHE A 67 6.49 2.06 -9.27
CA PHE A 67 6.06 1.58 -7.96
C PHE A 67 6.01 0.06 -7.91
N THR A 68 5.33 -0.57 -8.87
CA THR A 68 5.19 -2.04 -8.91
C THR A 68 6.52 -2.74 -9.10
N ASP A 69 7.39 -2.19 -9.94
CA ASP A 69 8.70 -2.78 -10.22
C ASP A 69 9.63 -2.67 -9.01
N GLN A 70 9.60 -1.53 -8.30
CA GLN A 70 10.54 -1.20 -7.23
C GLN A 70 9.89 -1.17 -5.84
N VAL A 71 8.81 -1.93 -5.63
CA VAL A 71 8.06 -1.96 -4.36
C VAL A 71 8.94 -2.31 -3.14
N GLU A 72 9.98 -3.12 -3.35
CA GLU A 72 11.00 -3.42 -2.33
C GLU A 72 11.73 -2.16 -1.87
N GLY A 73 12.15 -1.31 -2.81
CA GLY A 73 12.82 -0.05 -2.49
C GLY A 73 11.88 0.94 -1.81
N VAL A 74 10.59 0.95 -2.20
CA VAL A 74 9.57 1.80 -1.57
C VAL A 74 9.40 1.43 -0.09
N LEU A 75 9.38 0.14 0.21
CA LEU A 75 9.21 -0.36 1.57
C LEU A 75 10.50 -0.40 2.39
N ALA A 76 11.67 -0.30 1.76
CA ALA A 76 12.96 -0.47 2.42
C ALA A 76 13.16 0.41 3.68
N LYS A 77 12.53 1.59 3.76
CA LYS A 77 12.67 2.52 4.89
C LYS A 77 11.55 2.46 5.92
N SER A 78 10.34 2.09 5.51
CA SER A 78 9.18 2.03 6.39
C SER A 78 9.01 0.63 7.00
N ARG A 79 9.56 -0.42 6.38
CA ARG A 79 9.42 -1.82 6.82
C ARG A 79 9.71 -2.03 8.31
N GLU A 80 10.82 -1.52 8.81
CA GLU A 80 11.21 -1.65 10.24
C GLU A 80 10.29 -0.87 11.20
N GLN A 81 9.48 0.05 10.66
CA GLN A 81 8.55 0.88 11.44
C GLN A 81 7.14 0.26 11.50
N PHE A 82 6.87 -0.78 10.70
CA PHE A 82 5.64 -1.53 10.79
C PHE A 82 5.66 -2.47 11.99
N THR A 83 4.62 -2.39 12.82
CA THR A 83 4.27 -3.46 13.77
C THR A 83 3.52 -4.58 13.06
N ASP A 84 3.51 -5.79 13.63
CA ASP A 84 2.75 -6.93 13.07
C ASP A 84 1.27 -6.61 12.80
N ASN A 85 0.65 -5.83 13.69
CA ASN A 85 -0.74 -5.37 13.52
C ASN A 85 -0.86 -4.43 12.32
N GLN A 86 0.07 -3.50 12.14
CA GLN A 86 0.07 -2.59 10.98
C GLN A 86 0.34 -3.35 9.68
N ILE A 87 1.18 -4.38 9.68
CA ILE A 87 1.37 -5.28 8.52
C ILE A 87 0.04 -5.96 8.18
N ALA A 88 -0.61 -6.57 9.17
CA ALA A 88 -1.88 -7.26 8.97
C ALA A 88 -2.98 -6.32 8.44
N SER A 89 -3.13 -5.12 9.04
CA SER A 89 -4.07 -4.10 8.58
C SER A 89 -3.75 -3.60 7.17
N THR A 90 -2.47 -3.44 6.83
CA THR A 90 -2.04 -3.00 5.50
C THR A 90 -2.35 -4.06 4.45
N LEU A 91 -2.10 -5.34 4.75
CA LEU A 91 -2.42 -6.44 3.84
C LEU A 91 -3.94 -6.58 3.64
N ALA A 92 -4.72 -6.47 4.71
CA ALA A 92 -6.18 -6.47 4.62
C ALA A 92 -6.69 -5.31 3.74
N LEU A 93 -6.14 -4.10 3.95
CA LEU A 93 -6.47 -2.92 3.16
C LEU A 93 -6.22 -3.15 1.66
N ILE A 94 -5.02 -3.59 1.27
CA ILE A 94 -4.69 -3.76 -0.16
C ILE A 94 -5.46 -4.92 -0.81
N GLU A 95 -5.79 -5.96 -0.04
CA GLU A 95 -6.62 -7.07 -0.49
C GLU A 95 -8.07 -6.64 -0.73
N GLU A 96 -8.64 -5.82 0.16
CA GLU A 96 -9.98 -5.24 0.01
C GLU A 96 -10.06 -4.40 -1.27
N ILE A 97 -9.08 -3.52 -1.50
CA ILE A 97 -9.05 -2.67 -2.69
C ILE A 97 -8.93 -3.50 -3.99
N ALA A 98 -8.10 -4.54 -3.99
CA ALA A 98 -8.02 -5.44 -5.13
C ALA A 98 -9.32 -6.24 -5.36
N ALA A 99 -10.08 -6.52 -4.31
CA ALA A 99 -11.31 -7.31 -4.39
C ALA A 99 -12.54 -6.53 -4.88
N VAL A 100 -12.54 -5.18 -4.83
CA VAL A 100 -13.68 -4.32 -5.20
C VAL A 100 -14.34 -4.73 -6.52
N GLU A 101 -13.52 -5.02 -7.53
CA GLU A 101 -13.98 -5.43 -8.88
C GLU A 101 -13.47 -6.82 -9.28
N GLY A 102 -12.97 -7.58 -8.30
CA GLY A 102 -12.26 -8.83 -8.51
C GLY A 102 -10.78 -8.62 -8.85
N ALA A 103 -9.92 -9.19 -8.03
CA ALA A 103 -8.48 -8.99 -8.17
C ALA A 103 -7.97 -9.49 -9.52
N THR A 104 -7.14 -8.69 -10.17
CA THR A 104 -6.40 -9.09 -11.38
C THR A 104 -5.18 -9.93 -11.02
N GLN A 105 -4.58 -10.57 -12.02
CA GLN A 105 -3.35 -11.35 -11.80
C GLN A 105 -2.20 -10.45 -11.33
N ARG A 106 -2.04 -9.26 -11.92
CA ARG A 106 -1.00 -8.29 -11.54
C ARG A 106 -1.16 -7.82 -10.10
N GLN A 107 -2.40 -7.56 -9.67
CA GLN A 107 -2.68 -7.18 -8.28
C GLN A 107 -2.32 -8.29 -7.30
N ARG A 108 -2.71 -9.54 -7.60
CA ARG A 108 -2.36 -10.70 -6.76
C ARG A 108 -0.84 -10.88 -6.65
N GLU A 109 -0.13 -10.77 -7.76
CA GLU A 109 1.33 -10.88 -7.80
C GLU A 109 2.00 -9.78 -6.96
N LEU A 110 1.54 -8.54 -7.09
CA LEU A 110 2.04 -7.42 -6.30
C LEU A 110 1.77 -7.60 -4.81
N ILE A 111 0.54 -7.98 -4.43
CA ILE A 111 0.18 -8.26 -3.03
C ILE A 111 1.05 -9.38 -2.45
N GLY A 112 1.30 -10.44 -3.24
CA GLY A 112 2.19 -11.53 -2.86
C GLY A 112 3.60 -11.03 -2.53
N ARG A 113 4.19 -10.23 -3.41
CA ARG A 113 5.51 -9.61 -3.18
C ARG A 113 5.51 -8.71 -1.93
N ILE A 114 4.50 -7.86 -1.77
CA ILE A 114 4.37 -6.97 -0.59
C ILE A 114 4.34 -7.80 0.69
N ARG A 115 3.55 -8.88 0.71
CA ARG A 115 3.45 -9.79 1.86
C ARG A 115 4.79 -10.44 2.19
N GLU A 116 5.50 -10.95 1.19
CA GLU A 116 6.84 -11.53 1.37
C GLU A 116 7.80 -10.50 1.94
N ILE A 117 7.81 -9.27 1.43
CA ILE A 117 8.67 -8.20 1.93
C ILE A 117 8.34 -7.89 3.39
N LEU A 118 7.07 -7.67 3.74
CA LEU A 118 6.71 -7.27 5.11
C LEU A 118 6.99 -8.39 6.13
N TYR A 119 6.81 -9.68 5.78
CA TYR A 119 7.03 -10.80 6.72
C TYR A 119 8.43 -11.41 6.72
N ASN A 120 9.24 -11.28 5.66
CA ASN A 120 10.60 -11.86 5.64
C ASN A 120 11.60 -11.22 6.63
N ASP A 121 11.24 -10.18 7.40
CA ASP A 121 12.09 -9.61 8.46
C ASP A 121 11.68 -10.05 9.86
N SER A 122 10.43 -10.48 10.04
CA SER A 122 9.97 -10.96 11.34
C SER A 122 10.75 -12.21 11.78
N ASP A 123 11.34 -12.96 10.84
CA ASP A 123 12.15 -14.16 11.09
C ASP A 123 13.68 -13.90 11.16
N SER A 124 14.17 -12.68 10.94
CA SER A 124 15.62 -12.40 10.93
C SER A 124 16.22 -12.04 12.31
N THR A 125 15.41 -11.91 13.37
CA THR A 125 15.88 -11.66 14.76
C THR A 125 15.90 -12.93 15.64
N THR A 126 16.21 -14.08 15.08
CA THR A 126 16.75 -15.18 15.90
C THR A 126 18.13 -15.54 15.36
N TRP A 127 19.09 -15.71 16.27
CA TRP A 127 20.52 -16.01 16.08
C TRP A 127 21.48 -14.80 16.00
N GLN A 128 21.79 -14.21 17.16
CA GLN A 128 23.11 -14.36 17.82
C GLN A 128 23.07 -13.94 19.29
#